data_AF-A0A4Q2J1X9-F1
#
_entry.id   AF-A0A4Q2J1X9-F1
#
_cell.length_a   1.000
_cell.length_b   1.000
_cell.length_c   1.000
_cell.angle_alpha   90.00
_cell.angle_beta   90.00
_cell.angle_gamma   90.00
#
_symmetry.space_group_name_H-M   'P 1'
#
loop_
_entity.id
_entity.type
_entity.pdbx_description
1 polymer ?
#
loop_
_entity_poly.entity_id
_entity_poly.type
_entity_poly.pdbx_seq_one_letter_code
_entity_poly.pdbx_strand_id
1 'polypeptide(L)'
;MEPGRGIEILINEQRTKVNIKQNDLTQGPDFEWTDSFKLGYTPMDETHEEFVEIVKAMLVCPDADLLKHLDAFAVHGEAHFAQELAWMTETDFPSTDCHAGEHNAVMNSVYEVRDILAAGGNPAVARGLAEELARWFPGHADYLDSALAQWMVKKKSGGIPVVLRRNMTFPDIDKS
;
A
#
# COMPACT_ATOMS: atom_id res chain seq x y z
N MET A 1 13.66 -2.33 11.74
CA MET A 1 12.23 -2.40 11.37
C MET A 1 11.96 -3.86 11.12
N GLU A 2 11.05 -4.46 11.88
CA GLU A 2 10.59 -5.84 11.65
C GLU A 2 9.55 -5.79 10.52
N PRO A 3 9.82 -6.36 9.33
CA PRO A 3 8.82 -6.45 8.26
C PRO A 3 7.76 -7.49 8.64
N GLY A 4 6.47 -7.17 8.42
CA GLY A 4 5.39 -8.17 8.47
C GLY A 4 4.45 -8.19 9.68
N ARG A 5 4.51 -7.24 10.63
CA ARG A 5 3.55 -7.19 11.77
C ARG A 5 2.33 -6.28 11.60
N GLY A 6 2.26 -5.52 10.50
CA GLY A 6 1.33 -4.38 10.40
C GLY A 6 -0.15 -4.77 10.31
N ILE A 7 -0.50 -5.71 9.44
CA ILE A 7 -1.91 -5.91 9.04
C ILE A 7 -2.57 -7.05 9.85
N GLU A 8 -1.82 -8.10 10.20
CA GLU A 8 -2.36 -9.31 10.86
C GLU A 8 -2.82 -9.05 12.32
N ILE A 9 -2.34 -7.99 12.98
CA ILE A 9 -2.65 -7.71 14.40
C ILE A 9 -4.00 -6.98 14.58
N LEU A 10 -4.44 -6.19 13.60
CA LEU A 10 -5.51 -5.22 13.84
C LEU A 10 -6.93 -5.80 13.76
N ILE A 11 -7.12 -6.95 13.12
CA ILE A 11 -8.40 -7.65 13.10
C ILE A 11 -8.78 -8.15 14.52
N ASN A 12 -7.79 -8.46 15.37
CA ASN A 12 -8.03 -9.00 16.71
C ASN A 12 -8.19 -7.94 17.82
N GLU A 13 -7.64 -6.73 17.66
CA GLU A 13 -7.65 -5.71 18.74
C GLU A 13 -8.94 -4.85 18.78
N GLN A 14 -9.72 -4.82 17.70
CA GLN A 14 -10.99 -4.06 17.64
C GLN A 14 -12.09 -4.61 18.58
N ARG A 15 -11.86 -5.73 19.29
CA ARG A 15 -12.82 -6.31 20.23
C ARG A 15 -12.86 -5.62 21.60
N THR A 16 -11.95 -4.70 21.91
CA THR A 16 -11.91 -4.06 23.24
C THR A 16 -11.54 -2.58 23.19
N LYS A 17 -12.57 -1.75 23.46
CA LYS A 17 -12.55 -0.33 23.88
C LYS A 17 -12.71 0.72 22.77
N VAL A 18 -13.97 0.93 22.36
CA VAL A 18 -14.42 2.22 21.80
C VAL A 18 -14.66 3.17 22.99
N ASN A 19 -13.77 4.14 23.17
CA ASN A 19 -14.09 5.37 23.89
C ASN A 19 -13.53 6.55 23.09
N ILE A 20 -14.20 6.86 21.99
CA ILE A 20 -13.83 7.96 21.10
C ILE A 20 -14.52 9.21 21.62
N LYS A 21 -13.74 10.14 22.18
CA LYS A 21 -14.18 11.52 22.34
C LYS A 21 -14.28 12.14 20.96
N GLN A 22 -15.47 12.60 20.60
CA GLN A 22 -15.72 13.46 19.44
C GLN A 22 -14.87 14.73 19.56
N ASN A 23 -13.88 14.90 18.67
CA ASN A 23 -13.52 16.20 18.13
C ASN A 23 -12.67 16.09 16.86
N ASP A 24 -13.03 16.94 15.90
CA ASP A 24 -12.44 17.23 14.58
C ASP A 24 -12.82 16.32 13.40
N LEU A 25 -13.79 16.81 12.63
CA LEU A 25 -14.23 16.27 11.34
C LEU A 25 -13.40 16.97 10.25
N THR A 26 -12.91 16.20 9.26
CA THR A 26 -12.55 16.58 7.87
C THR A 26 -11.11 16.52 7.36
N GLN A 27 -10.15 15.85 8.01
CA GLN A 27 -8.89 15.52 7.31
C GLN A 27 -8.53 14.06 7.59
N GLY A 28 -8.77 13.19 6.60
CA GLY A 28 -8.11 11.89 6.57
C GLY A 28 -6.60 12.06 6.43
N PRO A 29 -5.77 11.04 6.70
CA PRO A 29 -4.34 11.12 6.46
C PRO A 29 -4.08 11.60 5.02
N ASP A 30 -3.17 12.56 4.87
CA ASP A 30 -2.75 13.10 3.57
C ASP A 30 -1.94 12.02 2.82
N PHE A 31 -2.66 11.13 2.12
CA PHE A 31 -2.09 10.09 1.27
C PHE A 31 -2.31 10.48 -0.18
N GLU A 32 -1.32 11.17 -0.74
CA GLU A 32 -1.30 11.64 -2.12
C GLU A 32 -0.04 11.18 -2.83
N TRP A 33 -0.15 10.96 -4.14
CA TRP A 33 1.02 10.61 -4.94
C TRP A 33 2.02 11.76 -4.94
N THR A 34 3.27 11.43 -4.67
CA THR A 34 4.39 12.36 -4.83
C THR A 34 5.57 11.64 -5.46
N ASP A 35 6.53 12.42 -5.99
CA ASP A 35 7.79 11.89 -6.52
C ASP A 35 8.60 11.09 -5.47
N SER A 36 8.25 11.14 -4.18
CA SER A 36 8.89 10.31 -3.16
C SER A 36 8.62 8.81 -3.35
N PHE A 37 7.51 8.44 -3.98
CA PHE A 37 7.16 7.03 -4.25
C PHE A 37 7.77 6.48 -5.54
N LYS A 38 8.39 7.33 -6.38
CA LYS A 38 9.01 6.86 -7.61
C LYS A 38 10.21 5.96 -7.34
N LEU A 39 10.23 4.84 -8.05
CA LEU A 39 11.26 3.80 -8.03
C LEU A 39 12.07 3.74 -9.33
N GLY A 40 11.60 4.40 -10.38
CA GLY A 40 12.34 4.56 -11.64
C GLY A 40 12.21 3.39 -12.60
N TYR A 41 11.21 2.53 -12.38
CA TYR A 41 10.78 1.52 -13.33
C TYR A 41 9.32 1.81 -13.71
N THR A 42 9.13 2.46 -14.86
CA THR A 42 7.83 3.04 -15.26
C THR A 42 6.62 2.12 -15.10
N PRO A 43 6.65 0.83 -15.49
CA PRO A 43 5.49 -0.04 -15.30
C PRO A 43 5.08 -0.20 -13.82
N MET A 44 6.05 -0.20 -12.90
CA MET A 44 5.79 -0.25 -11.46
C MET A 44 5.33 1.10 -10.92
N ASP A 45 5.97 2.20 -11.36
CA ASP A 45 5.57 3.55 -10.95
C ASP A 45 4.10 3.85 -11.35
N GLU A 46 3.65 3.39 -12.52
CA GLU A 46 2.27 3.56 -13.00
C GLU A 46 1.25 2.82 -12.12
N THR A 47 1.50 1.55 -11.79
CA THR A 47 0.59 0.78 -10.92
C THR A 47 0.61 1.30 -9.47
N HIS A 48 1.76 1.79 -8.99
CA HIS A 48 1.87 2.44 -7.69
C HIS A 48 1.08 3.76 -7.60
N GLU A 49 1.03 4.55 -8.67
CA GLU A 49 0.22 5.77 -8.71
C GLU A 49 -1.29 5.43 -8.63
N GLU A 50 -1.74 4.42 -9.37
CA GLU A 50 -3.11 3.90 -9.28
C GLU A 50 -3.45 3.38 -7.87
N PHE A 51 -2.54 2.66 -7.21
CA PHE A 51 -2.70 2.20 -5.83
C PHE A 51 -3.02 3.39 -4.91
N VAL A 52 -2.20 4.45 -4.99
CA VAL A 52 -2.35 5.63 -4.14
C VAL A 52 -3.67 6.34 -4.40
N GLU A 53 -4.08 6.48 -5.66
CA GLU A 53 -5.36 7.08 -6.04
C GLU A 53 -6.56 6.31 -5.45
N ILE A 54 -6.55 4.99 -5.55
CA ILE A 54 -7.66 4.15 -5.06
C ILE A 54 -7.74 4.19 -3.54
N VAL A 55 -6.61 4.05 -2.83
CA VAL A 55 -6.59 4.11 -1.36
C VAL A 55 -7.03 5.48 -0.88
N LYS A 56 -6.56 6.56 -1.52
CA LYS A 56 -7.05 7.91 -1.22
C LYS A 56 -8.56 8.01 -1.39
N ALA A 57 -9.12 7.45 -2.47
CA ALA A 57 -10.56 7.44 -2.68
C ALA A 57 -11.30 6.68 -1.57
N MET A 58 -10.78 5.55 -1.10
CA MET A 58 -11.34 4.81 0.04
C MET A 58 -11.28 5.63 1.34
N LEU A 59 -10.22 6.41 1.56
CA LEU A 59 -10.08 7.24 2.76
C LEU A 59 -11.11 8.37 2.85
N VAL A 60 -11.60 8.88 1.72
CA VAL A 60 -12.41 10.11 1.69
C VAL A 60 -13.82 9.95 1.12
N CYS A 61 -14.13 8.84 0.44
CA CYS A 61 -15.45 8.65 -0.16
C CYS A 61 -16.56 8.54 0.91
N PRO A 62 -17.83 8.78 0.53
CA PRO A 62 -18.97 8.46 1.37
C PRO A 62 -19.01 6.95 1.67
N ASP A 63 -19.49 6.59 2.86
CA ASP A 63 -19.52 5.19 3.28
C ASP A 63 -20.34 4.27 2.35
N ALA A 64 -21.35 4.83 1.66
CA ALA A 64 -22.15 4.11 0.67
C ALA A 64 -21.34 3.69 -0.58
N ASP A 65 -20.22 4.35 -0.86
CA ASP A 65 -19.35 4.09 -2.00
C ASP A 65 -18.14 3.22 -1.64
N LEU A 66 -17.89 2.96 -0.34
CA LEU A 66 -16.70 2.22 0.12
C LEU A 66 -16.56 0.84 -0.49
N LEU A 67 -17.66 0.07 -0.60
CA LEU A 67 -17.61 -1.27 -1.18
C LEU A 67 -17.16 -1.24 -2.65
N LYS A 68 -17.64 -0.25 -3.41
CA LYS A 68 -17.24 -0.06 -4.81
C LYS A 68 -15.74 0.26 -4.92
N HIS A 69 -15.21 1.13 -4.06
CA HIS A 69 -13.79 1.45 -4.06
C HIS A 69 -12.92 0.29 -3.57
N LEU A 70 -13.39 -0.49 -2.60
CA LEU A 70 -12.73 -1.69 -2.13
C LEU A 70 -12.71 -2.80 -3.19
N ASP A 71 -13.78 -2.95 -3.97
CA ASP A 71 -13.81 -3.83 -5.15
C ASP A 71 -12.77 -3.41 -6.20
N ALA A 72 -12.65 -2.09 -6.46
CA ALA A 72 -11.64 -1.56 -7.37
C ALA A 72 -10.22 -1.82 -6.85
N PHE A 73 -9.99 -1.65 -5.54
CA PHE A 73 -8.72 -1.98 -4.91
C PHE A 73 -8.37 -3.46 -5.03
N ALA A 74 -9.33 -4.37 -4.81
CA ALA A 74 -9.10 -5.80 -4.94
C ALA A 74 -8.63 -6.18 -6.37
N VAL A 75 -9.30 -5.66 -7.40
CA VAL A 75 -8.92 -5.90 -8.80
C VAL A 75 -7.54 -5.33 -9.11
N HIS A 76 -7.26 -4.12 -8.64
CA HIS A 76 -5.97 -3.48 -8.83
C HIS A 76 -4.85 -4.25 -8.11
N GLY A 77 -5.03 -4.60 -6.84
CA GLY A 77 -4.06 -5.36 -6.05
C GLY A 77 -3.76 -6.75 -6.62
N GLU A 78 -4.77 -7.46 -7.11
CA GLU A 78 -4.57 -8.73 -7.84
C GLU A 78 -3.66 -8.53 -9.06
N ALA A 79 -3.95 -7.53 -9.90
CA ALA A 79 -3.21 -7.27 -11.12
C ALA A 79 -1.78 -6.79 -10.84
N HIS A 80 -1.62 -5.84 -9.93
CA HIS A 80 -0.36 -5.28 -9.48
C HIS A 80 0.55 -6.37 -8.90
N PHE A 81 0.09 -7.09 -7.87
CA PHE A 81 0.91 -8.10 -7.20
C PHE A 81 1.21 -9.30 -8.12
N ALA A 82 0.29 -9.70 -9.00
CA ALA A 82 0.56 -10.73 -9.99
C ALA A 82 1.63 -10.30 -11.01
N GLN A 83 1.63 -9.02 -11.42
CA GLN A 83 2.64 -8.48 -12.31
C GLN A 83 4.03 -8.49 -11.66
N GLU A 84 4.15 -8.06 -10.40
CA GLU A 84 5.42 -8.10 -9.67
C GLU A 84 5.88 -9.53 -9.42
N LEU A 85 4.98 -10.45 -9.07
CA LEU A 85 5.31 -11.87 -8.93
C LEU A 85 5.82 -12.47 -10.24
N ALA A 86 5.21 -12.12 -11.38
CA ALA A 86 5.71 -12.54 -12.69
C ALA A 86 7.13 -12.04 -12.94
N TRP A 87 7.42 -10.76 -12.68
CA TRP A 87 8.76 -10.22 -12.79
C TRP A 87 9.76 -10.93 -11.87
N MET A 88 9.38 -11.17 -10.62
CA MET A 88 10.23 -11.85 -9.65
C MET A 88 10.54 -13.29 -10.07
N THR A 89 9.54 -14.05 -10.49
CA THR A 89 9.67 -15.46 -10.85
C THR A 89 10.40 -15.65 -12.19
N GLU A 90 10.06 -14.87 -13.21
CA GLU A 90 10.67 -14.99 -14.55
C GLU A 90 12.15 -14.59 -14.59
N THR A 91 12.59 -13.78 -13.61
CA THR A 91 13.95 -13.25 -13.60
C THR A 91 14.83 -13.79 -12.48
N ASP A 92 14.33 -14.76 -11.71
CA ASP A 92 14.96 -15.38 -10.54
C ASP A 92 15.34 -14.35 -9.46
N PHE A 93 14.40 -13.48 -9.08
CA PHE A 93 14.62 -12.49 -8.04
C PHE A 93 14.82 -13.17 -6.66
N PRO A 94 15.92 -12.88 -5.93
CA PRO A 94 16.27 -13.64 -4.72
C PRO A 94 15.26 -13.58 -3.56
N SER A 95 14.51 -12.49 -3.43
CA SER A 95 13.61 -12.25 -2.28
C SER A 95 12.13 -12.49 -2.60
N THR A 96 11.85 -13.34 -3.60
CA THR A 96 10.48 -13.59 -4.09
C THR A 96 9.52 -14.03 -2.99
N ASP A 97 9.89 -15.04 -2.19
CA ASP A 97 8.98 -15.61 -1.18
C ASP A 97 8.58 -14.60 -0.10
N CYS A 98 9.55 -13.81 0.38
CA CYS A 98 9.31 -12.78 1.39
C CYS A 98 8.40 -11.68 0.84
N HIS A 99 8.67 -11.23 -0.39
CA HIS A 99 7.89 -10.19 -1.05
C HIS A 99 6.44 -10.66 -1.31
N ALA A 100 6.27 -11.81 -1.97
CA ALA A 100 4.95 -12.38 -2.23
C ALA A 100 4.16 -12.67 -0.94
N GLY A 101 4.85 -12.99 0.16
CA GLY A 101 4.23 -13.15 1.48
C GLY A 101 3.50 -11.89 1.97
N GLU A 102 4.13 -10.72 1.85
CA GLU A 102 3.52 -9.43 2.23
C GLU A 102 2.30 -9.11 1.34
N HIS A 103 2.39 -9.32 0.03
CA HIS A 103 1.27 -9.13 -0.90
C HIS A 103 0.08 -10.03 -0.56
N ASN A 104 0.34 -11.32 -0.28
CA ASN A 104 -0.71 -12.27 0.08
C ASN A 104 -1.41 -11.86 1.39
N ALA A 105 -0.66 -11.34 2.38
CA ALA A 105 -1.24 -10.85 3.63
C ALA A 105 -2.15 -9.63 3.41
N VAL A 106 -1.75 -8.70 2.53
CA VAL A 106 -2.59 -7.58 2.11
C VAL A 106 -3.87 -8.08 1.45
N MET A 107 -3.78 -8.96 0.44
CA MET A 107 -4.94 -9.46 -0.29
C MET A 107 -5.92 -10.25 0.58
N ASN A 108 -5.41 -11.06 1.51
CA ASN A 108 -6.27 -11.76 2.47
C ASN A 108 -7.11 -10.77 3.31
N SER A 109 -6.49 -9.68 3.76
CA SER A 109 -7.17 -8.64 4.54
C SER A 109 -8.20 -7.88 3.70
N VAL A 110 -7.89 -7.62 2.43
CA VAL A 110 -8.82 -7.00 1.47
C VAL A 110 -10.07 -7.86 1.31
N TYR A 111 -9.93 -9.16 1.07
CA TYR A 111 -11.08 -10.05 0.88
C TYR A 111 -11.90 -10.20 2.17
N GLU A 112 -11.26 -10.32 3.33
CA GLU A 112 -11.98 -10.43 4.61
C GLU A 112 -12.82 -9.17 4.87
N VAL A 113 -12.23 -7.99 4.71
CA VAL A 113 -12.92 -6.71 4.92
C VAL A 113 -14.03 -6.49 3.88
N ARG A 114 -13.80 -6.92 2.64
CA ARG A 114 -14.79 -6.88 1.58
C ARG A 114 -16.01 -7.73 1.91
N ASP A 115 -15.81 -8.96 2.38
CA ASP A 115 -16.90 -9.86 2.77
C ASP A 115 -17.70 -9.30 3.95
N ILE A 116 -17.02 -8.71 4.94
CA ILE A 116 -17.67 -8.00 6.06
C ILE A 116 -18.56 -6.87 5.55
N LEU A 117 -18.03 -6.02 4.67
CA LEU A 117 -18.77 -4.85 4.17
C LEU A 117 -19.94 -5.26 3.27
N ALA A 118 -19.75 -6.25 2.40
CA ALA A 118 -20.79 -6.81 1.54
C ALA A 118 -21.94 -7.45 2.33
N ALA A 119 -21.66 -7.99 3.53
CA ALA A 119 -22.67 -8.51 4.46
C ALA A 119 -23.42 -7.43 5.25
N GLY A 120 -23.17 -6.13 4.99
CA GLY A 120 -23.76 -5.02 5.71
C GLY A 120 -23.04 -4.67 7.03
N GLY A 121 -21.77 -5.05 7.14
CA GLY A 121 -20.91 -4.70 8.28
C GLY A 121 -20.60 -3.22 8.39
N ASN A 122 -19.90 -2.84 9.47
CA ASN A 122 -19.58 -1.44 9.76
C ASN A 122 -18.56 -0.88 8.73
N PRO A 123 -18.88 0.21 8.00
CA PRO A 123 -17.96 0.84 7.04
C PRO A 123 -16.62 1.29 7.64
N ALA A 124 -16.56 1.53 8.95
CA ALA A 124 -15.32 1.86 9.65
C ALA A 124 -14.21 0.79 9.49
N VAL A 125 -14.57 -0.48 9.28
CA VAL A 125 -13.59 -1.56 9.04
C VAL A 125 -12.86 -1.35 7.71
N ALA A 126 -13.59 -0.96 6.66
CA ALA A 126 -13.00 -0.66 5.35
C ALA A 126 -12.17 0.63 5.36
N ARG A 127 -12.58 1.65 6.14
CA ARG A 127 -11.72 2.82 6.36
C ARG A 127 -10.43 2.45 7.11
N GLY A 128 -10.54 1.61 8.13
CA GLY A 128 -9.37 1.09 8.85
C GLY A 128 -8.39 0.41 7.90
N LEU A 129 -8.87 -0.48 7.02
CA LEU A 129 -8.03 -1.10 5.99
C LEU A 129 -7.34 -0.04 5.09
N ALA A 130 -8.06 0.99 4.65
CA ALA A 130 -7.47 2.05 3.83
C ALA A 130 -6.34 2.81 4.57
N GLU A 131 -6.52 3.09 5.87
CA GLU A 131 -5.51 3.71 6.73
C GLU A 131 -4.28 2.80 6.91
N GLU A 132 -4.49 1.48 7.03
CA GLU A 132 -3.41 0.49 7.07
C GLU A 132 -2.61 0.46 5.77
N LEU A 133 -3.30 0.43 4.63
CA LEU A 133 -2.69 0.42 3.30
C LEU A 133 -1.84 1.68 3.08
N ALA A 134 -2.38 2.86 3.44
CA ALA A 134 -1.66 4.14 3.35
C ALA A 134 -0.39 4.17 4.21
N ARG A 135 -0.38 3.47 5.35
CA ARG A 135 0.82 3.38 6.22
C ARG A 135 1.81 2.34 5.75
N TRP A 136 1.33 1.21 5.23
CA TRP A 136 2.15 0.10 4.77
C TRP A 136 2.91 0.43 3.48
N PHE A 137 2.22 1.05 2.52
CA PHE A 137 2.71 1.25 1.16
C PHE A 137 4.06 1.98 1.08
N PRO A 138 4.30 3.13 1.75
CA PRO A 138 5.60 3.82 1.66
C PRO A 138 6.79 2.94 2.06
N GLY A 139 6.62 2.15 3.13
CA GLY A 139 7.67 1.24 3.58
C GLY A 139 7.88 0.07 2.61
N HIS A 140 6.79 -0.52 2.11
CA HIS A 140 6.87 -1.59 1.13
C HIS A 140 7.59 -1.13 -0.16
N ALA A 141 7.19 0.03 -0.69
CA ALA A 141 7.78 0.63 -1.88
C ALA A 141 9.29 0.92 -1.71
N ASP A 142 9.68 1.53 -0.58
CA ASP A 142 11.09 1.88 -0.34
C ASP A 142 11.97 0.65 -0.08
N TYR A 143 11.46 -0.42 0.55
CA TYR A 143 12.29 -1.58 0.94
C TYR A 143 12.26 -2.76 -0.03
N LEU A 144 11.09 -3.17 -0.51
CA LEU A 144 10.93 -4.38 -1.33
C LEU A 144 10.84 -4.01 -2.81
N ASP A 145 9.94 -3.10 -3.16
CA ASP A 145 9.67 -2.77 -4.56
C ASP A 145 10.86 -2.05 -5.19
N SER A 146 11.55 -1.18 -4.45
CA SER A 146 12.75 -0.50 -4.93
C SER A 146 13.84 -1.48 -5.36
N ALA A 147 13.98 -2.60 -4.65
CA ALA A 147 14.93 -3.65 -4.99
C ALA A 147 14.52 -4.40 -6.26
N LEU A 148 13.21 -4.66 -6.43
CA LEU A 148 12.68 -5.28 -7.65
C LEU A 148 12.78 -4.32 -8.85
N ALA A 149 12.45 -3.04 -8.70
CA ALA A 149 12.59 -2.03 -9.74
C ALA A 149 14.03 -1.94 -10.26
N GLN A 150 15.01 -1.87 -9.35
CA GLN A 150 16.43 -1.87 -9.69
C GLN A 150 16.84 -3.15 -10.43
N TRP A 151 16.34 -4.30 -9.98
CA TRP A 151 16.57 -5.58 -10.63
C TRP A 151 16.02 -5.61 -12.06
N MET A 152 14.80 -5.12 -12.27
CA MET A 152 14.15 -5.08 -13.58
C MET A 152 14.87 -4.15 -14.55
N VAL A 153 15.30 -2.98 -14.09
CA VAL A 153 16.13 -2.07 -14.90
C VAL A 153 17.46 -2.74 -15.27
N LYS A 154 18.11 -3.43 -14.34
CA LYS A 154 19.35 -4.17 -14.60
C LYS A 154 19.16 -5.30 -15.61
N LYS A 155 18.08 -6.08 -15.53
CA LYS A 155 17.76 -7.13 -16.50
C LYS A 155 17.47 -6.55 -17.89
N LYS A 156 16.79 -5.40 -17.98
CA LYS A 156 16.42 -4.75 -19.24
C LYS A 156 17.57 -4.01 -19.93
N SER A 157 18.49 -3.42 -19.16
CA SER A 157 19.49 -2.47 -19.69
C SER A 157 20.95 -2.77 -19.33
N GLY A 158 21.20 -3.68 -18.38
CA GLY A 158 22.52 -3.89 -17.79
C GLY A 158 22.97 -2.78 -16.82
N GLY A 159 22.20 -1.70 -16.64
CA GLY A 159 22.50 -0.58 -15.75
C GLY A 159 21.68 -0.57 -14.46
N ILE A 160 21.96 0.40 -13.58
CA ILE A 160 21.18 0.69 -12.36
C ILE A 160 20.39 1.99 -12.60
N PRO A 161 19.10 2.08 -12.24
CA PRO A 161 18.32 3.29 -12.44
C PRO A 161 18.83 4.44 -11.56
N VAL A 162 18.87 5.66 -12.12
CA VAL A 162 19.11 6.89 -11.37
C VAL A 162 17.78 7.61 -11.20
N VAL A 163 17.25 7.64 -9.98
CA VAL A 163 15.98 8.29 -9.65
C VAL A 163 16.26 9.68 -9.05
N LEU A 164 15.71 10.73 -9.66
CA LEU A 164 15.77 12.09 -9.15
C LEU A 164 14.42 12.45 -8.50
N ARG A 165 14.35 12.31 -7.18
CA ARG A 165 13.18 12.74 -6.39
C ARG A 165 13.23 14.27 -6.18
N ARG A 166 12.18 14.99 -6.58
CA ARG A 166 12.07 16.44 -6.36
C ARG A 166 11.34 16.71 -5.04
N ASN A 167 11.67 17.82 -4.38
CA ASN A 167 11.04 18.28 -3.13
C ASN A 167 11.12 17.30 -1.94
N MET A 168 12.27 16.67 -1.74
CA MET A 168 12.49 15.88 -0.52
C MET A 168 12.48 16.82 0.70
N THR A 169 11.49 16.67 1.59
CA THR A 169 11.48 17.30 2.91
C THR A 169 12.38 16.48 3.83
N PHE A 170 13.54 17.04 4.18
CA PHE A 170 14.40 16.47 5.21
C PHE A 170 13.85 16.90 6.57
N PRO A 171 13.74 16.00 7.56
CA PRO A 171 13.45 16.41 8.93
C PRO A 171 14.56 17.35 9.41
N ASP A 172 14.17 18.47 10.03
CA ASP A 172 15.11 19.40 10.64
C ASP A 172 16.00 18.64 11.63
N ILE A 173 17.29 18.52 11.30
CA ILE A 173 18.31 18.10 12.26
C ILE A 173 18.50 19.28 13.19
N ASP A 174 17.73 19.31 14.28
CA ASP A 174 17.94 20.25 15.37
C ASP A 174 19.40 20.10 15.87
N LYS A 175 20.17 21.18 15.73
CA LYS A 175 21.52 21.26 16.24
C LYS A 175 21.42 21.63 17.72
N SER A 176 21.87 20.70 18.55
CA SER A 176 22.28 20.81 19.97
C SER A 176 22.35 22.22 20.56
#